data_AF-A0A7K3XQX2-F1
#
_entry.id   AF-A0A7K3XQX2-F1
#
_cell.length_a   1.000
_cell.length_b   1.000
_cell.length_c   1.000
_cell.angle_alpha   90.00
_cell.angle_beta   90.00
_cell.angle_gamma   90.00
#
_symmetry.space_group_name_H-M   'P 1'
#
loop_
_entity.id
_entity.type
_entity.pdbx_description
1 polymer ?
#
loop_
_entity_poly.entity_id
_entity_poly.type
_entity_poly.pdbx_seq_one_letter_code
_entity_poly.pdbx_strand_id
1 'polypeptide(L)'
;FQAIIHFPIPGIGEREEIWRKAFPPQIEIAEDIQWNQIATRYELTGAGIINVTHYCAVEVLASKVYRLSLQQLETAIMREYIKEGKVV
;
A
#
# COMPACT_ATOMS: atom_id res chain seq x y z
N PHE A 1 32.22 16.58 -8.52
CA PHE A 1 30.83 16.73 -8.99
C PHE A 1 29.93 16.48 -7.79
N GLN A 2 29.08 17.43 -7.40
CA GLN A 2 28.05 17.21 -6.37
C GLN A 2 26.70 17.06 -7.10
N ALA A 3 25.98 15.98 -6.84
CA ALA A 3 24.63 15.75 -7.35
C ALA A 3 23.65 15.70 -6.18
N ILE A 4 22.52 16.37 -6.33
CA ILE A 4 21.40 16.32 -5.39
C ILE A 4 20.33 15.43 -6.03
N ILE A 5 19.94 14.36 -5.35
CA ILE A 5 18.92 13.43 -5.84
C ILE A 5 17.60 13.76 -5.13
N HIS A 6 16.60 14.16 -5.91
CA HIS A 6 15.27 14.49 -5.42
C HIS A 6 14.36 13.26 -5.46
N PHE A 7 13.71 12.95 -4.33
CA PHE A 7 12.74 11.86 -4.21
C PHE A 7 11.36 12.45 -3.93
N PRO A 8 10.61 12.85 -4.97
CA PRO A 8 9.25 13.38 -4.80
C PRO A 8 8.29 12.29 -4.32
N ILE A 9 7.11 12.72 -3.88
CA ILE A 9 5.99 11.79 -3.66
C ILE A 9 5.66 11.13 -5.00
N PRO A 10 5.53 9.79 -5.05
CA PRO A 10 5.23 9.08 -6.29
C PRO A 10 3.88 9.51 -6.84
N GLY A 11 3.79 9.71 -8.15
CA GLY A 11 2.53 9.94 -8.87
C GLY A 11 1.63 8.70 -8.89
N ILE A 12 0.43 8.82 -9.48
CA ILE A 12 -0.57 7.73 -9.50
C ILE A 12 0.01 6.44 -10.13
N GLY A 13 0.64 6.55 -11.30
CA GLY A 13 1.23 5.38 -11.98
C GLY A 13 2.37 4.74 -11.20
N GLU A 14 3.21 5.55 -10.55
CA GLU A 14 4.30 5.05 -9.69
C GLU A 14 3.75 4.35 -8.45
N ARG A 15 2.71 4.90 -7.82
CA ARG A 15 2.02 4.25 -6.70
C ARG A 15 1.39 2.93 -7.11
N GLU A 16 0.75 2.86 -8.28
CA GLU A 16 0.19 1.61 -8.82
C GLU A 16 1.30 0.54 -8.96
N GLU A 17 2.44 0.92 -9.54
CA GLU A 17 3.60 0.04 -9.69
C GLU A 17 4.17 -0.43 -8.34
N ILE A 18 4.24 0.46 -7.35
CA ILE A 18 4.67 0.11 -5.98
C ILE A 18 3.68 -0.90 -5.39
N TRP A 19 2.38 -0.64 -5.45
CA TRP A 19 1.35 -1.55 -4.93
C TRP A 19 1.43 -2.96 -5.51
N ARG A 20 1.58 -3.06 -6.84
CA ARG A 20 1.72 -4.35 -7.54
C ARG A 20 2.94 -5.15 -7.10
N LYS A 21 3.99 -4.49 -6.62
CA LYS A 21 5.27 -5.10 -6.22
C LYS A 21 5.43 -5.22 -4.70
N ALA A 22 4.57 -4.58 -3.92
CA ALA A 22 4.74 -4.49 -2.48
C ALA A 22 4.43 -5.81 -1.77
N PHE A 23 3.45 -6.57 -2.28
CA PHE A 23 3.00 -7.78 -1.61
C PHE A 23 3.90 -8.99 -1.91
N PRO A 24 4.19 -9.81 -0.89
CA PRO A 24 4.97 -11.03 -1.07
C PRO A 24 4.13 -12.10 -1.81
N PRO A 25 4.76 -12.99 -2.59
CA PRO A 25 4.07 -13.92 -3.49
C PRO A 25 3.22 -14.99 -2.78
N GLN A 26 3.40 -15.17 -1.47
CA GLN A 26 2.59 -16.10 -0.66
C GLN A 26 1.19 -15.58 -0.35
N ILE A 27 0.90 -14.30 -0.65
CA ILE A 27 -0.38 -13.67 -0.37
C ILE A 27 -1.18 -13.56 -1.67
N GLU A 28 -2.33 -14.21 -1.69
CA GLU A 28 -3.33 -14.05 -2.74
C GLU A 28 -4.03 -12.69 -2.58
N ILE A 29 -4.09 -11.92 -3.65
CA ILE A 29 -4.79 -10.64 -3.67
C ILE A 29 -6.19 -10.87 -4.24
N ALA A 30 -7.23 -10.41 -3.56
CA ALA A 30 -8.59 -10.51 -4.07
C ALA A 30 -8.77 -9.75 -5.39
N GLU A 31 -9.53 -10.34 -6.32
CA GLU A 31 -9.72 -9.84 -7.69
C GLU A 31 -10.44 -8.48 -7.77
N ASP A 32 -11.18 -8.12 -6.72
CA ASP A 32 -11.86 -6.83 -6.58
C ASP A 32 -10.90 -5.68 -6.23
N ILE A 33 -9.65 -5.96 -5.89
CA ILE A 33 -8.62 -4.94 -5.63
C ILE A 33 -8.09 -4.40 -6.97
N GLN A 34 -8.60 -3.24 -7.36
CA GLN A 34 -8.17 -2.51 -8.54
C GLN A 34 -7.08 -1.49 -8.17
N TRP A 35 -5.80 -1.86 -8.35
CA TRP A 35 -4.65 -1.04 -7.93
C TRP A 35 -4.65 0.39 -8.47
N ASN A 36 -5.13 0.58 -9.71
CA ASN A 36 -5.27 1.92 -10.29
C ASN A 36 -6.23 2.81 -9.47
N GLN A 37 -7.35 2.24 -9.02
CA GLN A 37 -8.33 2.96 -8.18
C GLN A 37 -7.75 3.27 -6.81
N ILE A 38 -7.05 2.31 -6.19
CA ILE A 38 -6.35 2.50 -4.91
C ILE A 38 -5.30 3.61 -5.02
N ALA A 39 -4.45 3.57 -6.05
CA ALA A 39 -3.40 4.56 -6.29
C ALA A 39 -3.95 5.96 -6.59
N THR A 40 -5.11 6.04 -7.24
CA THR A 40 -5.81 7.30 -7.52
C THR A 40 -6.45 7.89 -6.27
N ARG A 41 -7.12 7.05 -5.47
CA ARG A 41 -7.86 7.49 -4.27
C ARG A 41 -6.95 7.84 -3.10
N TYR A 42 -5.81 7.15 -2.98
CA TYR A 42 -4.93 7.27 -1.83
C TYR A 42 -3.53 7.77 -2.21
N GLU A 43 -3.30 9.06 -1.94
CA GLU A 43 -1.99 9.71 -2.00
C GLU A 43 -1.09 9.36 -0.80
N LEU A 44 -0.48 8.18 -0.89
CA LEU A 44 0.54 7.69 0.05
C LEU A 44 1.95 7.93 -0.49
N THR A 45 2.90 8.09 0.44
CA THR A 45 4.32 8.00 0.10
C THR A 45 4.69 6.55 -0.22
N GLY A 46 5.85 6.33 -0.87
CA GLY A 46 6.36 4.97 -1.08
C GLY A 46 6.52 4.21 0.24
N ALA A 47 7.00 4.88 1.29
CA ALA A 47 7.10 4.29 2.64
C ALA A 47 5.72 3.94 3.22
N GLY A 48 4.71 4.80 3.04
CA GLY A 48 3.34 4.55 3.49
C GLY A 48 2.73 3.30 2.83
N ILE A 49 2.92 3.13 1.52
CA ILE A 49 2.46 1.92 0.80
C ILE A 49 3.10 0.65 1.38
N ILE A 50 4.41 0.69 1.64
CA ILE A 50 5.14 -0.45 2.23
C ILE A 50 4.66 -0.73 3.66
N ASN A 51 4.39 0.30 4.47
CA ASN A 51 3.86 0.14 5.82
C ASN A 51 2.48 -0.53 5.84
N VAL A 52 1.58 -0.10 4.95
CA VAL A 52 0.28 -0.74 4.77
C VAL A 52 0.46 -2.21 4.38
N THR A 53 1.35 -2.47 3.42
CA THR A 53 1.61 -3.82 2.93
C THR A 53 2.15 -4.73 4.03
N HIS A 54 3.11 -4.27 4.83
CA HIS A 54 3.64 -5.03 5.97
C HIS A 54 2.55 -5.35 6.99
N TYR A 55 1.70 -4.37 7.31
CA TYR A 55 0.59 -4.57 8.24
C TYR A 55 -0.36 -5.66 7.74
N CYS A 56 -0.83 -5.55 6.49
CA CYS A 56 -1.69 -6.55 5.86
C CYS A 56 -1.02 -7.92 5.81
N ALA A 57 0.27 -7.98 5.46
CA ALA A 57 0.99 -9.24 5.33
C ALA A 57 1.08 -10.00 6.66
N VAL A 58 1.38 -9.31 7.76
CA VAL A 58 1.42 -9.93 9.09
C VAL A 58 0.04 -10.48 9.48
N GLU A 59 -1.03 -9.72 9.29
CA GLU A 59 -2.39 -10.15 9.63
C GLU A 59 -2.85 -11.36 8.80
N VAL A 60 -2.64 -11.30 7.48
CA VAL A 60 -3.07 -12.36 6.55
C VAL A 60 -2.28 -13.64 6.78
N LEU A 61 -0.96 -13.56 6.97
CA LEU A 61 -0.13 -14.74 7.24
C LEU A 61 -0.46 -15.37 8.59
N ALA A 62 -0.79 -14.57 9.62
CA ALA A 62 -1.24 -15.09 10.91
C ALA A 62 -2.61 -15.78 10.83
N SER A 63 -3.50 -15.32 9.94
CA SER A 63 -4.86 -15.86 9.77
C SER A 63 -4.92 -17.24 9.10
N LYS A 64 -3.84 -17.70 8.46
CA LYS A 64 -3.78 -18.90 7.60
C LYS A 64 -4.75 -18.92 6.40
N VAL A 65 -5.44 -17.81 6.13
CA VAL A 65 -6.30 -17.65 4.94
C VAL A 65 -5.46 -17.29 3.72
N TYR A 66 -4.28 -16.70 3.90
CA TYR A 66 -3.32 -16.31 2.85
C TYR A 66 -3.90 -15.43 1.74
N ARG A 67 -5.10 -14.85 1.94
CA ARG A 67 -5.78 -13.98 0.98
C ARG A 67 -6.08 -12.62 1.61
N LEU A 68 -5.72 -11.55 0.90
CA LEU A 68 -6.03 -10.17 1.27
C LEU A 68 -7.33 -9.72 0.59
N SER A 69 -8.31 -9.31 1.39
CA SER A 69 -9.55 -8.69 0.90
C SER A 69 -9.42 -7.16 0.75
N LEU A 70 -10.25 -6.57 -0.11
CA LEU A 70 -10.33 -5.11 -0.27
C LEU A 70 -10.62 -4.39 1.04
N GLN A 71 -11.53 -4.93 1.87
CA GLN A 71 -11.87 -4.34 3.17
C GLN A 71 -10.67 -4.28 4.13
N GLN A 72 -9.85 -5.34 4.18
CA GLN A 72 -8.64 -5.36 5.00
C GLN A 72 -7.62 -4.35 4.50
N LEU A 73 -7.43 -4.26 3.18
CA LEU A 73 -6.54 -3.28 2.57
C LEU A 73 -6.98 -1.85 2.89
N GLU A 74 -8.25 -1.50 2.68
CA GLU A 74 -8.77 -0.17 2.97
C GLU A 74 -8.63 0.19 4.46
N THR A 75 -8.89 -0.76 5.35
CA THR A 75 -8.71 -0.57 6.80
C THR A 75 -7.26 -0.24 7.14
N ALA A 76 -6.31 -0.98 6.54
CA ALA A 76 -4.89 -0.76 6.74
C ALA A 76 -4.41 0.58 6.15
N ILE A 77 -4.93 0.98 4.99
CA ILE A 77 -4.68 2.31 4.40
C ILE A 77 -5.16 3.41 5.35
N MET A 78 -6.40 3.32 5.84
CA MET A 78 -6.95 4.33 6.75
C MET A 78 -6.12 4.43 8.04
N ARG A 79 -5.66 3.30 8.58
CA ARG A 79 -4.75 3.28 9.72
C ARG A 79 -3.45 4.04 9.44
N GLU A 80 -2.86 3.87 8.26
CA GLU A 80 -1.62 4.58 7.89
C GLU A 80 -1.87 6.08 7.69
N TYR A 81 -3.00 6.46 7.10
CA TYR A 81 -3.43 7.85 6.98
C TYR A 81 -3.55 8.57 8.33
N ILE A 82 -4.13 7.89 9.32
CA ILE A 82 -4.24 8.42 10.69
C ILE A 82 -2.84 8.61 11.30
N LYS A 83 -1.91 7.67 11.09
CA LYS A 83 -0.53 7.81 11.58
C LYS A 83 0.21 8.97 10.92
N GLU A 84 0.00 9.20 9.62
CA GLU A 84 0.58 10.34 8.89
C GLU A 84 -0.11 11.69 9.21
N GLY A 85 -1.16 11.70 10.06
CA GLY A 85 -1.90 12.91 10.41
C GLY A 85 -2.79 13.45 9.28
N LYS A 86 -3.13 12.61 8.29
CA LYS A 86 -3.94 12.97 7.12
C LYS A 86 -5.45 12.87 7.35
N VAL A 87 -5.90 12.57 8.58
CA VAL A 87 -7.31 12.49 8.96
C VAL A 87 -7.55 13.50 10.08
N VAL A 88 -8.43 14.48 9.84
CA VAL A 88 -8.96 15.45 10.82
C VAL A 88 -10.33 15.01 11.28
#